data_AF-A0A352GK51-F1
#
_entry.id   AF-A0A352GK51-F1
#
_cell.length_a   1.000
_cell.length_b   1.000
_cell.length_c   1.000
_cell.angle_alpha   90.00
_cell.angle_beta   90.00
_cell.angle_gamma   90.00
#
_symmetry.space_group_name_H-M   'P 1'
#
loop_
_entity.id
_entity.type
_entity.pdbx_description
1 polymer ?
#
loop_
_entity_poly.entity_id
_entity_poly.type
_entity_poly.pdbx_seq_one_letter_code
_entity_poly.pdbx_strand_id
1 'polypeptide(L)'
;TPWGKLGLTICYDIRFPHLYRGLAQAGAQMIAIPASFTRPTGRAHWHVLMRARAVETGCFVFAPAQTGEHMDGRKTYGHSLVV
;
A
#
# COMPACT_ATOMS: atom_id res chain seq x y z
N THR A 1 -7.64 -14.72 7.36
CA THR A 1 -8.25 -14.08 8.55
C THR A 1 -9.73 -14.43 8.57
N PRO A 2 -10.51 -14.09 9.60
CA PRO A 2 -11.96 -14.31 9.60
C PRO A 2 -12.71 -13.57 8.45
N TRP A 3 -12.09 -12.57 7.83
CA TRP A 3 -12.68 -11.74 6.77
C TRP A 3 -12.18 -12.08 5.36
N GLY A 4 -11.42 -13.18 5.19
CA GLY A 4 -10.88 -13.60 3.90
C GLY A 4 -9.35 -13.74 3.90
N LYS A 5 -8.78 -14.00 2.71
CA LYS A 5 -7.33 -14.14 2.56
C LYS A 5 -6.67 -12.78 2.42
N LEU A 6 -5.76 -12.48 3.36
CA LEU A 6 -5.00 -11.23 3.40
C LEU A 6 -3.63 -11.43 2.74
N GLY A 7 -3.37 -10.70 1.67
CA GLY A 7 -2.03 -10.49 1.13
C GLY A 7 -1.28 -9.41 1.92
N LEU A 8 0.04 -9.52 1.98
CA LEU A 8 0.88 -8.58 2.72
C LEU A 8 2.06 -8.15 1.85
N THR A 9 2.29 -6.85 1.81
CA THR A 9 3.40 -6.19 1.12
C THR A 9 3.88 -5.03 1.98
N ILE A 10 5.09 -4.52 1.79
CA ILE A 10 5.63 -3.44 2.61
C ILE A 10 6.11 -2.30 1.73
N CYS A 11 5.55 -1.11 1.96
CA CYS A 11 6.01 0.17 1.43
C CYS A 11 6.41 0.14 -0.06
N TYR A 12 7.70 -0.03 -0.35
CA TYR A 12 8.27 0.06 -1.70
C TYR A 12 7.81 -1.06 -2.64
N ASP A 13 7.33 -2.18 -2.08
CA ASP A 13 6.76 -3.30 -2.83
C ASP A 13 5.68 -2.84 -3.81
N ILE A 14 4.95 -1.77 -3.48
CA ILE A 14 3.89 -1.22 -4.33
C ILE A 14 4.33 -0.87 -5.75
N ARG A 15 5.63 -0.70 -5.98
CA ARG A 15 6.19 -0.44 -7.31
C ARG A 15 6.26 -1.67 -8.21
N PHE A 16 6.02 -2.87 -7.67
CA PHE A 16 6.16 -4.14 -8.37
C PHE A 16 4.78 -4.79 -8.61
N PRO A 17 4.07 -4.47 -9.69
CA PRO A 17 2.70 -4.98 -9.95
C PRO A 17 2.62 -6.51 -10.00
N HIS A 18 3.68 -7.19 -10.45
CA HIS A 18 3.72 -8.64 -10.52
C HIS A 18 3.58 -9.31 -9.13
N LEU A 19 4.07 -8.66 -8.07
CA LEU A 19 3.93 -9.16 -6.70
C LEU A 19 2.46 -9.16 -6.27
N TYR A 20 1.72 -8.09 -6.57
CA TYR A 20 0.30 -7.97 -6.27
C TYR A 20 -0.55 -8.92 -7.10
N ARG A 21 -0.21 -9.10 -8.38
CA ARG A 21 -0.82 -10.12 -9.23
C ARG A 21 -0.64 -11.52 -8.65
N GLY A 22 0.56 -11.84 -8.15
CA GLY A 22 0.82 -13.11 -7.48
C GLY A 22 -0.04 -13.32 -6.24
N LEU A 23 -0.21 -12.28 -5.41
CA LEU A 23 -1.11 -12.33 -4.24
C LEU A 23 -2.57 -12.58 -4.64
N ALA A 24 -3.06 -11.86 -5.66
CA ALA A 24 -4.42 -12.03 -6.16
C ALA A 24 -4.66 -13.43 -6.75
N GLN A 25 -3.71 -13.95 -7.54
CA GLN A 25 -3.77 -15.31 -8.09
C GLN A 25 -3.69 -16.38 -6.99
N ALA A 26 -3.00 -16.10 -5.89
CA ALA A 26 -3.01 -16.94 -4.70
C ALA A 26 -4.33 -16.84 -3.89
N GLY A 27 -5.30 -16.05 -4.35
CA GLY A 27 -6.64 -15.93 -3.75
C GLY A 27 -6.76 -14.83 -2.70
N ALA A 28 -5.85 -13.85 -2.64
CA ALA A 28 -6.03 -12.69 -1.79
C ALA A 28 -7.32 -11.92 -2.18
N GLN A 29 -8.08 -11.50 -1.17
CA GLN A 29 -9.26 -10.63 -1.33
C GLN A 29 -8.99 -9.22 -0.76
N MET A 30 -7.94 -9.13 0.05
CA MET A 30 -7.51 -7.95 0.76
C MET A 30 -5.98 -7.90 0.73
N ILE A 31 -5.39 -6.71 0.62
CA ILE A 31 -3.94 -6.53 0.65
C ILE A 31 -3.59 -5.40 1.62
N ALA A 32 -2.76 -5.71 2.63
CA ALA A 32 -2.19 -4.72 3.52
C ALA A 32 -0.85 -4.19 2.98
N ILE A 33 -0.68 -2.87 3.01
CA ILE A 33 0.50 -2.15 2.51
C ILE A 33 0.97 -1.12 3.57
N PRO A 34 1.44 -1.57 4.76
CA PRO A 34 2.06 -0.67 5.72
C PRO A 34 3.25 0.05 5.09
N ALA A 35 3.31 1.39 5.25
CA ALA A 35 4.28 2.19 4.53
C ALA A 35 4.79 3.43 5.28
N SER A 36 5.92 3.95 4.79
CA SER A 36 6.57 5.18 5.24
C SER A 36 7.08 5.96 4.03
N PHE A 37 6.16 6.41 3.17
CA PHE A 37 6.51 7.16 1.95
C PHE A 37 7.09 8.53 2.30
N THR A 38 8.16 8.95 1.62
CA THR A 38 8.65 10.33 1.75
C THR A 38 7.66 11.33 1.16
N ARG A 39 7.56 12.54 1.71
CA ARG A 39 6.59 13.55 1.23
C ARG A 39 6.61 13.80 -0.28
N PRO A 40 7.77 13.99 -0.95
CA PRO A 40 7.79 14.24 -2.39
C PRO A 40 7.23 13.04 -3.18
N THR A 41 7.69 11.84 -2.84
CA THR A 41 7.26 10.60 -3.48
C THR A 41 5.78 10.32 -3.24
N GLY A 42 5.32 10.52 -2.02
CA GLY A 42 3.93 10.29 -1.64
C GLY A 42 2.97 11.24 -2.36
N ARG A 43 3.32 12.53 -2.43
CA ARG A 43 2.54 13.53 -3.17
C ARG A 43 2.35 13.14 -4.63
N ALA A 44 3.37 12.59 -5.27
CA ALA A 44 3.31 12.20 -6.67
C ALA A 44 2.65 10.83 -6.91
N HIS A 45 2.88 9.85 -6.02
CA HIS A 45 2.63 8.44 -6.35
C HIS A 45 1.66 7.71 -5.43
N TRP A 46 1.49 8.13 -4.18
CA TRP A 46 0.83 7.30 -3.15
C TRP A 46 -0.59 6.90 -3.55
N HIS A 47 -1.46 7.88 -3.79
CA HIS A 47 -2.86 7.64 -4.09
C HIS A 47 -3.06 6.89 -5.42
N VAL A 48 -2.29 7.24 -6.46
CA VAL A 48 -2.43 6.60 -7.77
C VAL A 48 -1.98 5.14 -7.73
N LEU A 49 -0.88 4.83 -7.04
CA LEU A 49 -0.39 3.45 -6.94
C LEU A 49 -1.33 2.58 -6.10
N MET A 50 -1.86 3.09 -4.99
CA MET A 50 -2.83 2.35 -4.16
C MET A 50 -4.08 1.98 -4.93
N ARG A 51 -4.63 2.95 -5.66
CA ARG A 51 -5.79 2.73 -6.54
C ARG A 51 -5.47 1.76 -7.66
N ALA A 52 -4.28 1.86 -8.27
CA ALA A 52 -3.85 0.91 -9.29
C ALA A 52 -3.81 -0.53 -8.76
N ARG A 53 -3.26 -0.77 -7.56
CA ARG A 53 -3.23 -2.11 -6.95
C ARG A 53 -4.62 -2.64 -6.62
N ALA A 54 -5.49 -1.81 -6.08
CA ALA A 54 -6.87 -2.23 -5.82
C ALA A 54 -7.60 -2.62 -7.12
N VAL A 55 -7.54 -1.76 -8.14
CA VAL A 55 -8.23 -1.96 -9.42
C VAL A 55 -7.69 -3.17 -10.18
N GLU A 56 -6.37 -3.34 -10.28
CA GLU A 56 -5.78 -4.41 -11.11
C GLU A 56 -5.88 -5.80 -10.46
N THR A 57 -6.02 -5.86 -9.13
CA THR A 57 -6.14 -7.13 -8.39
C THR A 57 -7.59 -7.48 -8.05
N GLY A 58 -8.50 -6.50 -8.06
CA GLY A 58 -9.84 -6.67 -7.51
C GLY A 58 -9.86 -6.86 -5.98
N CYS A 59 -8.75 -6.58 -5.28
CA CYS A 59 -8.67 -6.67 -3.84
C CYS A 59 -8.93 -5.32 -3.16
N PHE A 60 -9.48 -5.35 -1.95
CA PHE A 60 -9.41 -4.19 -1.06
C PHE A 60 -7.96 -3.91 -0.68
N VAL A 61 -7.58 -2.64 -0.61
CA VAL A 61 -6.23 -2.22 -0.20
C VAL A 61 -6.29 -1.48 1.12
N PHE A 62 -5.62 -1.99 2.13
CA PHE A 62 -5.45 -1.35 3.44
C PHE A 62 -4.04 -0.78 3.54
N ALA A 63 -3.89 0.55 3.52
CA ALA A 63 -2.58 1.19 3.45
C ALA A 63 -2.35 2.13 4.65
N PRO A 64 -2.04 1.58 5.84
CA PRO A 64 -1.63 2.40 6.98
C PRO A 64 -0.26 3.02 6.71
N ALA A 65 -0.14 4.33 6.89
CA ALA A 65 1.06 5.09 6.57
C ALA A 65 1.55 5.92 7.76
N GLN A 66 2.87 5.92 7.95
CA GLN A 66 3.55 6.88 8.83
C GLN A 66 3.35 8.31 8.31
N THR A 67 3.13 9.28 9.19
CA THR A 67 2.92 10.70 8.86
C THR A 67 3.77 11.62 9.74
N GLY A 68 3.91 12.88 9.33
CA GLY A 68 4.56 13.91 10.13
C GLY A 68 6.07 14.05 9.91
N GLU A 69 6.77 14.47 10.95
CA GLU A 69 8.23 14.62 11.01
C GLU A 69 8.77 13.71 12.12
N HIS A 70 9.80 12.95 11.80
CA HIS A 70 10.39 11.94 12.69
C HIS A 70 11.64 12.53 13.37
N MET A 71 12.07 11.94 14.50
CA MET A 71 13.23 12.45 15.26
C MET A 71 14.53 12.48 14.46
N ASP A 72 14.65 11.65 13.43
CA ASP A 72 15.79 11.60 12.51
C ASP A 72 15.70 12.63 11.36
N GLY A 73 14.73 13.54 11.42
CA GLY A 73 14.49 14.57 10.39
C GLY A 73 13.72 14.07 9.16
N ARG A 74 13.36 12.79 9.10
CA ARG A 74 12.59 12.23 7.99
C ARG A 74 11.18 12.84 7.98
N LYS A 75 10.67 13.13 6.79
CA LYS A 75 9.30 13.65 6.60
C LYS A 75 8.48 12.67 5.79
N THR A 76 7.45 12.09 6.40
CA THR A 76 6.61 11.08 5.75
C THR A 76 5.29 11.68 5.27
N TYR A 77 4.74 11.07 4.23
CA TYR A 77 3.57 11.60 3.53
C TYR A 77 2.28 11.40 4.31
N GLY A 78 2.12 10.29 5.03
CA GLY A 78 0.86 9.94 5.67
C GLY A 78 -0.18 9.53 4.63
N HIS A 79 -1.38 10.10 4.74
CA HIS A 79 -2.53 9.75 3.90
C HIS A 79 -2.88 8.26 3.98
N SER A 80 -2.92 7.69 5.20
CA SER A 80 -3.48 6.36 5.41
C SER A 80 -4.87 6.26 4.79
N LEU A 81 -5.13 5.20 4.04
CA LEU A 81 -6.38 5.04 3.30
C LEU A 81 -6.76 3.57 3.12
N VAL A 82 -8.04 3.38 2.81
CA VAL A 82 -8.57 2.14 2.26
C VAL A 82 -9.06 2.45 0.84
N VAL A 83 -8.72 1.59 -0.12
CA VAL A 83 -9.28 1.61 -1.49
C VAL A 83 -10.14 0.39 -1.70
#